data_AF-A0A9E2DD22-F1
#
_entry.id   AF-A0A9E2DD22-F1
#
_cell.length_a   1.000
_cell.length_b   1.000
_cell.length_c   1.000
_cell.angle_alpha   90.00
_cell.angle_beta   90.00
_cell.angle_gamma   90.00
#
_symmetry.space_group_name_H-M   'P 1'
#
loop_
_entity.id
_entity.type
_entity.pdbx_description
1 polymer ?
#
loop_
_entity_poly.entity_id
_entity_poly.type
_entity_poly.pdbx_seq_one_letter_code
_entity_poly.pdbx_strand_id
1 'polypeptide(L)'
;MTASTASADKALNQAQRPVVQALVAALPEGTVILGGAVTERSAGIWRSDQIQAQVLVRPKTTEEVSCALRICHEHHQSVVPHGGLTGLVEGALTQPLDIVLSTERLNVIEEISASERTMVVQAGVMLQSVQEAAASEGLMFPLDLGSRGS
;
A
#
# COMPACT_ATOMS: atom_id res chain seq x y z
N MET A 1 -31.68 6.60 -6.66
CA MET A 1 -30.85 6.17 -7.81
C MET A 1 -30.08 7.36 -8.41
N THR A 2 -29.16 7.97 -7.64
CA THR A 2 -28.37 9.15 -8.10
C THR A 2 -26.90 9.11 -7.67
N ALA A 3 -26.44 8.06 -6.98
CA ALA A 3 -25.05 7.96 -6.49
C ALA A 3 -24.05 7.45 -7.56
N SER A 4 -24.51 6.93 -8.70
CA SER A 4 -23.66 6.27 -9.71
C SER A 4 -22.87 7.25 -10.59
N THR A 5 -23.46 8.40 -10.95
CA THR A 5 -22.84 9.36 -11.87
C THR A 5 -21.70 10.17 -11.23
N ALA A 6 -21.85 10.57 -9.96
CA ALA A 6 -20.85 11.38 -9.25
C ALA A 6 -19.52 10.65 -8.95
N SER A 7 -19.56 9.31 -8.80
CA SER A 7 -18.36 8.49 -8.59
C SER A 7 -17.57 8.31 -9.89
N ALA A 8 -18.28 8.08 -11.01
CA ALA A 8 -17.68 7.98 -12.34
C ALA A 8 -17.04 9.31 -12.78
N ASP A 9 -17.72 10.44 -12.56
CA ASP A 9 -17.21 11.77 -12.92
C ASP A 9 -15.96 12.17 -12.12
N LYS A 10 -15.89 11.79 -10.83
CA LYS A 10 -14.70 12.00 -10.00
C LYS A 10 -13.51 11.14 -10.44
N ALA A 11 -13.75 9.86 -10.75
CA ALA A 11 -12.71 8.96 -11.26
C ALA A 11 -12.16 9.45 -12.62
N LEU A 12 -13.03 9.97 -13.49
CA LEU A 12 -12.64 10.55 -14.77
C LEU A 12 -11.75 11.80 -14.59
N ASN A 13 -12.12 12.69 -13.67
CA ASN A 13 -11.35 13.91 -13.37
C ASN A 13 -9.99 13.59 -12.70
N GLN A 14 -9.93 12.55 -11.87
CA GLN A 14 -8.67 12.04 -11.30
C GLN A 14 -7.75 11.44 -12.35
N ALA A 15 -8.28 10.63 -13.28
CA ALA A 15 -7.51 10.06 -14.38
C ALA A 15 -6.94 11.12 -15.34
N GLN A 16 -7.50 12.32 -15.33
CA GLN A 16 -7.01 13.47 -16.10
C GLN A 16 -5.88 14.25 -15.40
N ARG A 17 -5.58 13.94 -14.12
CA ARG A 17 -4.47 14.60 -13.41
C ARG A 17 -3.13 14.20 -14.06
N PRO A 18 -2.23 15.15 -14.37
CA PRO A 18 -0.96 14.85 -15.02
C PRO A 18 -0.11 13.80 -14.27
N VAL A 19 -0.07 13.88 -12.93
CA VAL A 19 0.64 12.90 -12.11
C VAL A 19 0.08 11.48 -12.22
N VAL A 20 -1.25 11.35 -12.33
CA VAL A 20 -1.92 10.04 -12.45
C VAL A 20 -1.63 9.43 -13.82
N GLN A 21 -1.66 10.25 -14.88
CA GLN A 21 -1.30 9.81 -16.23
C GLN A 21 0.15 9.37 -16.31
N ALA A 22 1.07 10.12 -15.69
CA ALA A 22 2.48 9.76 -15.62
C ALA A 22 2.70 8.42 -14.89
N LEU A 23 2.01 8.21 -13.76
CA LEU A 23 2.08 6.95 -13.02
C LEU A 23 1.54 5.76 -13.84
N VAL A 24 0.39 5.92 -14.49
CA VAL A 24 -0.23 4.86 -15.33
C VAL A 24 0.65 4.54 -16.54
N ALA A 25 1.31 5.54 -17.13
CA ALA A 25 2.19 5.35 -18.28
C ALA A 25 3.53 4.69 -17.91
N ALA A 26 4.06 4.96 -16.71
CA ALA A 26 5.39 4.51 -16.30
C ALA A 26 5.41 3.18 -15.52
N LEU A 27 4.29 2.79 -14.91
CA LEU A 27 4.20 1.59 -14.07
C LEU A 27 3.49 0.45 -14.81
N PRO A 28 3.81 -0.82 -14.48
CA PRO A 28 3.14 -1.96 -15.08
C PRO A 28 1.63 -1.97 -14.85
N GLU A 29 0.90 -2.61 -15.77
CA GLU A 29 -0.56 -2.75 -15.68
C GLU A 29 -1.02 -3.32 -14.33
N GLY A 30 -2.09 -2.74 -13.79
CA GLY A 30 -2.68 -3.15 -12.52
C GLY A 30 -1.90 -2.68 -11.28
N THR A 31 -0.81 -1.92 -11.43
CA THR A 31 -0.07 -1.30 -10.33
C THR A 31 -0.77 -0.04 -9.80
N VAL A 32 -1.43 0.72 -10.67
CA VAL A 32 -2.23 1.90 -10.31
C VAL A 32 -3.72 1.52 -10.30
N ILE A 33 -4.41 1.81 -9.20
CA ILE A 33 -5.84 1.59 -8.99
C ILE A 33 -6.52 2.94 -8.80
N LEU A 34 -7.67 3.13 -9.41
CA LEU A 34 -8.38 4.40 -9.47
C LEU A 34 -9.83 4.28 -9.02
N GLY A 35 -10.38 5.38 -8.50
CA GLY A 35 -11.82 5.55 -8.26
C GLY A 35 -12.38 4.61 -7.20
N GLY A 36 -13.56 4.03 -7.50
CA GLY A 36 -14.34 3.21 -6.56
C GLY A 36 -13.54 2.09 -5.89
N ALA A 37 -12.70 1.39 -6.65
CA ALA A 37 -11.86 0.31 -6.13
C ALA A 37 -10.83 0.75 -5.08
N VAL A 38 -10.52 2.06 -5.00
CA VAL A 38 -9.72 2.66 -3.94
C VAL A 38 -10.62 3.04 -2.75
N THR A 39 -11.70 3.78 -3.03
CA THR A 39 -12.59 4.34 -1.99
C THR A 39 -13.49 3.30 -1.32
N GLU A 40 -13.51 2.06 -1.79
CA GLU A 40 -14.18 0.93 -1.12
C GLU A 40 -13.31 0.31 -0.02
N ARG A 41 -12.01 0.61 0.03
CA ARG A 41 -11.09 0.07 1.02
C ARG A 41 -11.24 0.78 2.38
N SER A 42 -11.05 0.04 3.46
CA SER A 42 -11.06 0.58 4.83
C SER A 42 -9.95 1.61 5.04
N ALA A 43 -10.24 2.66 5.82
CA ALA A 43 -9.25 3.63 6.29
C ALA A 43 -8.46 3.17 7.53
N GLY A 44 -8.81 2.03 8.14
CA GLY A 44 -8.11 1.51 9.32
C GLY A 44 -8.91 0.46 10.09
N ILE A 45 -8.22 -0.29 10.96
CA ILE A 45 -8.81 -1.43 11.69
C ILE A 45 -10.03 -1.06 12.56
N TRP A 46 -10.06 0.13 13.17
CA TRP A 46 -11.13 0.57 14.10
C TRP A 46 -11.93 1.74 13.53
N ARG A 47 -11.98 1.83 12.20
CA ARG A 47 -12.59 2.92 11.47
C ARG A 47 -13.82 2.43 10.69
N SER A 48 -14.86 3.26 10.66
CA SER A 48 -16.08 3.00 9.89
C SER A 48 -16.09 3.68 8.52
N ASP A 49 -15.17 4.62 8.31
CA ASP A 49 -14.93 5.33 7.05
C ASP A 49 -13.90 4.61 6.16
N GLN A 50 -13.94 4.98 4.88
CA GLN A 50 -13.09 4.45 3.83
C GLN A 50 -11.99 5.44 3.45
N ILE A 51 -11.02 4.98 2.68
CA ILE A 51 -9.97 5.82 2.10
C ILE A 51 -10.60 6.95 1.27
N GLN A 52 -10.18 8.20 1.48
CA GLN A 52 -10.68 9.34 0.71
C GLN A 52 -9.90 9.57 -0.58
N ALA A 53 -8.60 9.23 -0.59
CA ALA A 53 -7.81 9.19 -1.80
C ALA A 53 -8.48 8.32 -2.88
N GLN A 54 -8.32 8.71 -4.13
CA GLN A 54 -8.92 7.98 -5.25
C GLN A 54 -7.86 7.34 -6.16
N VAL A 55 -6.59 7.38 -5.73
CA VAL A 55 -5.45 6.78 -6.43
C VAL A 55 -4.67 5.94 -5.44
N LEU A 56 -4.44 4.68 -5.78
CA LEU A 56 -3.62 3.76 -5.01
C LEU A 56 -2.60 3.10 -5.92
N VAL A 57 -1.33 3.18 -5.54
CA VAL A 57 -0.20 2.53 -6.21
C VAL A 57 0.22 1.35 -5.35
N ARG A 58 0.24 0.15 -5.93
CA ARG A 58 0.58 -1.12 -5.26
C ARG A 58 1.76 -1.80 -5.95
N PRO A 59 2.99 -1.31 -5.74
CA PRO A 59 4.18 -1.83 -6.41
C PRO A 59 4.50 -3.27 -6.00
N LYS A 60 5.19 -3.99 -6.87
CA LYS A 60 5.76 -5.33 -6.63
C LYS A 60 7.27 -5.33 -6.44
N THR A 61 7.95 -4.22 -6.76
CA THR A 61 9.41 -4.11 -6.58
C THR A 61 9.81 -2.73 -6.05
N THR A 62 11.04 -2.64 -5.55
CA THR A 62 11.64 -1.37 -5.09
C THR A 62 11.82 -0.37 -6.23
N GLU A 63 12.05 -0.84 -7.46
CA GLU A 63 12.14 0.01 -8.65
C GLU A 63 10.79 0.65 -8.97
N GLU A 64 9.69 -0.10 -8.85
CA GLU A 64 8.34 0.45 -9.01
C GLU A 64 8.02 1.50 -7.93
N VAL A 65 8.42 1.26 -6.66
CA VAL A 65 8.33 2.26 -5.58
C VAL A 65 9.12 3.52 -5.95
N SER A 66 10.38 3.36 -6.35
CA SER A 66 11.27 4.46 -6.72
C SER A 66 10.71 5.28 -7.89
N CYS A 67 10.21 4.60 -8.93
CA CYS A 67 9.58 5.24 -10.08
C CYS A 67 8.34 6.05 -9.65
N ALA A 68 7.46 5.47 -8.83
CA ALA A 68 6.26 6.13 -8.35
C ALA A 68 6.58 7.37 -7.49
N LEU A 69 7.55 7.26 -6.57
CA LEU A 69 7.95 8.37 -5.70
C LEU A 69 8.66 9.49 -6.48
N ARG A 70 9.47 9.16 -7.48
CA ARG A 70 10.08 10.15 -8.38
C ARG A 70 9.02 10.96 -9.11
N ILE A 71 8.04 10.30 -9.71
CA ILE A 71 6.94 10.98 -10.41
C ILE A 71 6.12 11.83 -9.43
N CYS A 72 5.77 11.30 -8.26
CA CYS A 72 5.07 12.08 -7.25
C CYS A 72 5.86 13.32 -6.83
N HIS A 73 7.18 13.19 -6.65
CA HIS A 73 8.06 14.29 -6.30
C HIS A 73 8.11 15.38 -7.38
N GLU A 74 8.28 15.00 -8.65
CA GLU A 74 8.26 15.91 -9.81
C GLU A 74 6.96 16.72 -9.91
N HIS A 75 5.84 16.16 -9.44
CA HIS A 75 4.53 16.79 -9.44
C HIS A 75 4.12 17.43 -8.11
N HIS A 76 5.01 17.49 -7.10
CA HIS A 76 4.69 17.94 -5.74
C HIS A 76 3.47 17.24 -5.13
N GLN A 77 3.32 15.96 -5.44
CA GLN A 77 2.19 15.15 -5.03
C GLN A 77 2.42 14.54 -3.64
N SER A 78 1.45 14.72 -2.74
CA SER A 78 1.41 14.06 -1.44
C SER A 78 1.22 12.55 -1.59
N VAL A 79 1.96 11.79 -0.80
CA VAL A 79 1.93 10.33 -0.76
C VAL A 79 1.69 9.85 0.66
N VAL A 80 0.75 8.93 0.84
CA VAL A 80 0.44 8.30 2.14
C VAL A 80 0.78 6.81 2.07
N PRO A 81 1.79 6.32 2.80
CA PRO A 81 2.19 4.92 2.77
C PRO A 81 1.22 4.04 3.56
N HIS A 82 0.77 2.93 2.98
CA HIS A 82 -0.14 1.97 3.59
C HIS A 82 0.50 0.58 3.70
N GLY A 83 0.59 0.06 4.93
CA GLY A 83 0.85 -1.36 5.23
C GLY A 83 -0.43 -2.09 5.64
N GLY A 84 -0.40 -2.83 6.76
CA GLY A 84 -1.56 -3.56 7.28
C GLY A 84 -2.70 -2.72 7.88
N LEU A 85 -2.60 -1.39 7.90
CA LEU A 85 -3.65 -0.46 8.40
C LEU A 85 -4.11 -0.69 9.85
N THR A 86 -3.23 -1.21 10.70
CA THR A 86 -3.49 -1.51 12.11
C THR A 86 -2.99 -0.45 13.10
N GLY A 87 -2.47 0.68 12.60
CA GLY A 87 -2.02 1.80 13.43
C GLY A 87 -3.19 2.56 14.08
N LEU A 88 -2.97 3.05 15.30
CA LEU A 88 -4.00 3.71 16.13
C LEU A 88 -3.86 5.23 16.23
N VAL A 89 -2.87 5.82 15.53
CA VAL A 89 -2.57 7.26 15.57
C VAL A 89 -2.95 7.97 14.27
N GLU A 90 -3.83 7.36 13.47
CA GLU A 90 -4.39 7.95 12.25
C GLU A 90 -3.38 8.31 11.15
N GLY A 91 -2.14 7.81 11.22
CA GLY A 91 -1.08 8.13 10.25
C GLY A 91 -1.29 7.61 8.82
N ALA A 92 -2.31 6.78 8.59
CA ALA A 92 -2.71 6.28 7.27
C ALA A 92 -3.99 6.94 6.73
N LEU A 93 -4.48 8.00 7.38
CA LEU A 93 -5.59 8.77 6.83
C LEU A 93 -5.17 9.52 5.57
N THR A 94 -6.09 9.60 4.62
CA THR A 94 -5.87 10.24 3.32
C THR A 94 -6.87 11.34 3.07
N GLN A 95 -6.45 12.31 2.27
CA GLN A 95 -7.28 13.35 1.66
C GLN A 95 -7.58 12.99 0.19
N PRO A 96 -8.61 13.59 -0.43
CA PRO A 96 -9.05 13.23 -1.78
C PRO A 96 -7.99 13.31 -2.89
N LEU A 97 -6.97 14.16 -2.70
CA LEU A 97 -5.90 14.37 -3.68
C LEU A 97 -4.63 13.57 -3.39
N ASP A 98 -4.53 12.93 -2.22
CA ASP A 98 -3.37 12.10 -1.89
C ASP A 98 -3.27 10.90 -2.83
N ILE A 99 -2.05 10.39 -2.97
CA ILE A 99 -1.80 9.09 -3.59
C ILE A 99 -1.41 8.11 -2.49
N VAL A 100 -2.14 7.00 -2.40
CA VAL A 100 -1.77 5.91 -1.50
C VAL A 100 -0.63 5.10 -2.13
N LEU A 101 0.41 4.82 -1.37
CA LEU A 101 1.45 3.85 -1.73
C LEU A 101 1.29 2.62 -0.84
N SER A 102 0.70 1.55 -1.35
CA SER A 102 0.43 0.32 -0.60
C SER A 102 1.54 -0.71 -0.80
N THR A 103 2.12 -1.22 0.29
CA THR A 103 3.13 -2.29 0.24
C THR A 103 2.53 -3.69 0.13
N GLU A 104 1.20 -3.83 -0.09
CA GLU A 104 0.48 -5.11 -0.07
C GLU A 104 1.03 -6.18 -1.05
N ARG A 105 1.73 -5.76 -2.10
CA ARG A 105 2.34 -6.64 -3.12
C ARG A 105 3.85 -6.84 -2.94
N LEU A 106 4.47 -6.17 -1.96
CA LEU A 106 5.87 -6.34 -1.53
C LEU A 106 5.92 -7.33 -0.36
N ASN A 107 5.52 -8.58 -0.58
CA ASN A 107 5.25 -9.55 0.48
C ASN A 107 6.10 -10.83 0.38
N VAL A 108 7.32 -10.71 -0.15
CA VAL A 108 8.26 -11.83 -0.27
C VAL A 108 9.25 -11.87 0.91
N ILE A 109 9.46 -13.07 1.45
CA ILE A 109 10.64 -13.39 2.28
C ILE A 109 11.76 -13.79 1.31
N GLU A 110 12.81 -12.99 1.24
CA GLU A 110 13.87 -13.11 0.24
C GLU A 110 14.96 -14.09 0.69
N GLU A 111 15.32 -14.06 1.98
CA GLU A 111 16.37 -14.90 2.55
C GLU A 111 16.11 -15.18 4.03
N ILE A 112 16.45 -16.39 4.48
CA ILE A 112 16.58 -16.73 5.91
C ILE A 112 17.92 -17.43 6.11
N SER A 113 18.76 -16.89 6.99
CA SER A 113 20.01 -17.52 7.41
C SER A 113 19.89 -18.01 8.85
N ALA A 114 19.77 -19.32 9.02
CA ALA A 114 19.66 -19.93 10.34
C ALA A 114 20.97 -19.82 11.16
N SER A 115 22.13 -19.88 10.49
CA SER A 115 23.44 -19.75 11.16
C SER A 115 23.65 -18.34 11.69
N GLU A 116 23.31 -17.33 10.90
CA GLU A 116 23.47 -15.91 11.26
C GLU A 116 22.28 -15.36 12.04
N ARG A 117 21.16 -16.10 12.08
CA ARG A 117 19.89 -15.70 12.72
C ARG A 117 19.34 -14.40 12.15
N THR A 118 19.42 -14.25 10.83
CA THR A 118 18.95 -13.07 10.09
C THR A 118 17.94 -13.46 9.01
N MET A 119 17.11 -12.51 8.61
CA MET A 119 16.20 -12.67 7.48
C MET A 119 16.05 -11.37 6.69
N VAL A 120 15.91 -11.49 5.38
CA VAL A 120 15.63 -10.38 4.47
C VAL A 120 14.19 -10.52 4.00
N VAL A 121 13.38 -9.51 4.31
CA VAL A 121 11.93 -9.53 4.02
C VAL A 121 11.52 -8.20 3.42
N GLN A 122 10.53 -8.26 2.53
CA GLN A 122 9.92 -7.07 1.96
C GLN A 122 8.95 -6.42 2.97
N ALA A 123 8.71 -5.12 2.80
CA ALA A 123 7.98 -4.29 3.76
C ALA A 123 6.49 -4.66 3.96
N GLY A 124 5.90 -5.43 3.05
CA GLY A 124 4.53 -5.91 3.11
C GLY A 124 4.38 -7.34 3.60
N VAL A 125 5.46 -8.02 4.03
CA VAL A 125 5.34 -9.34 4.65
C VAL A 125 4.62 -9.21 6.00
N MET A 126 3.54 -9.98 6.18
CA MET A 126 2.83 -10.03 7.45
C MET A 126 3.75 -10.53 8.57
N LEU A 127 3.67 -9.90 9.74
CA LEU A 127 4.48 -10.29 10.91
C LEU A 127 4.28 -11.78 11.26
N GLN A 128 3.06 -12.29 11.15
CA GLN A 128 2.76 -13.70 11.36
C GLN A 128 3.56 -14.62 10.41
N SER A 129 3.65 -14.27 9.12
CA SER A 129 4.42 -15.06 8.15
C SER A 129 5.92 -15.04 8.46
N VAL A 130 6.45 -13.91 8.95
CA VAL A 130 7.84 -13.81 9.44
C VAL A 130 8.07 -14.74 10.63
N GLN A 131 7.16 -14.75 11.60
CA GLN A 131 7.24 -15.62 12.78
C GLN A 131 7.18 -17.11 12.40
N GLU A 132 6.24 -17.49 11.54
CA GLU A 132 6.05 -18.88 11.07
C GLU A 132 7.29 -19.38 10.29
N ALA A 133 7.86 -18.54 9.41
CA ALA A 133 9.05 -18.88 8.66
C ALA A 133 10.32 -18.99 9.53
N ALA A 134 10.45 -18.14 10.56
CA ALA A 134 11.52 -18.30 11.55
C ALA A 134 11.35 -19.62 12.33
N ALA A 135 10.12 -19.95 12.73
CA ALA A 135 9.83 -21.17 13.48
C ALA A 135 10.14 -22.45 12.68
N SER A 136 9.94 -22.45 11.35
CA SER A 136 10.31 -23.61 10.51
C SER A 136 11.81 -23.87 10.46
N GLU A 137 12.64 -22.85 10.72
CA GLU A 137 14.10 -22.96 10.83
C GLU A 137 14.58 -23.21 12.28
N GLY A 138 13.65 -23.50 13.21
CA GLY A 138 13.97 -23.68 14.63
C GLY A 138 14.37 -22.38 15.34
N LEU A 139 14.03 -21.23 14.78
CA LEU A 139 14.26 -19.90 15.34
C LEU A 139 12.96 -19.29 15.88
N MET A 140 13.08 -18.13 16.53
CA MET A 140 11.95 -17.33 16.99
C MET A 140 12.16 -15.88 16.58
N PHE A 141 11.16 -15.29 15.92
CA PHE A 141 11.12 -13.85 15.67
C PHE A 141 10.52 -13.14 16.90
N PRO A 142 11.25 -12.22 17.56
CA PRO A 142 10.92 -11.80 18.93
C PRO A 142 9.80 -10.76 19.05
N LEU A 143 9.40 -10.13 17.94
CA LEU A 143 8.31 -9.15 17.94
C LEU A 143 6.97 -9.87 17.82
N ASP A 144 6.02 -9.57 18.71
CA ASP A 144 4.65 -10.06 18.64
C ASP A 144 3.64 -8.98 19.01
N LEU A 145 2.56 -8.88 18.23
CA LEU A 145 1.51 -7.87 18.35
C LEU A 145 0.16 -8.51 18.03
N GLY A 146 -0.93 -8.02 18.62
CA GLY A 146 -2.29 -8.52 18.35
C GLY A 146 -2.71 -8.39 16.87
N SER A 147 -2.06 -7.51 16.11
CA SER A 147 -2.30 -7.26 14.68
C SER A 147 -1.43 -8.10 13.74
N ARG A 148 -0.66 -9.08 14.21
CA ARG A 148 0.37 -9.77 13.41
C ARG A 148 -0.09 -10.40 12.09
N GLY A 149 -1.38 -10.76 11.97
CA GLY A 149 -1.96 -11.40 10.78
C GLY A 149 -2.67 -10.45 9.80
N SER A 150 -2.45 -9.13 9.92
CA SER A 150 -3.05 -8.09 9.06
C SER A 150 -2.13 -7.66 7.92
#